data_AF-A0A7S3BMX4-F1
#
_entry.id   AF-A0A7S3BMX4-F1
#
_cell.length_a   1.000
_cell.length_b   1.000
_cell.length_c   1.000
_cell.angle_alpha   90.00
_cell.angle_beta   90.00
_cell.angle_gamma   90.00
#
_symmetry.space_group_name_H-M   'P 1'
#
loop_
_entity.id
_entity.type
_entity.pdbx_description
1 polymer ?
#
loop_
_entity_poly.entity_id
_entity_poly.type
_entity_poly.pdbx_seq_one_letter_code
_entity_poly.pdbx_strand_id
1 'polypeptide(L)'
;AHYVVVPDGTAAPTSAMVSAAAGGGTYTDADGATVTPAATASITVTAADTEYTDDITGLDGQTAYDVYVVLEDGDNALQSSPTKRELTTSDDVAPSFVTGYPLIVTDSVTASAFEVDVQSTETGTAYVLVTVDGQSTPSASEIQGASVTNVASGSVSITSAEVTFTVSFSGLDDITAYDVHVVLVDQASNDGSVESLDVTTLDATAPVVSSFELGTAAGTSVSFTVQNDEDSVVYAAIAPSTTAEPTSTQLKAQIPWVTPAPGDLNMR
;
A
#
# COMPACT_ATOMS: atom_id res chain seq x y z
N ALA A 1 19.05 28.23 33.17
CA ALA A 1 19.40 26.83 32.85
C ALA A 1 19.87 26.79 31.42
N HIS A 2 20.88 25.97 31.12
CA HIS A 2 21.48 25.84 29.80
C HIS A 2 21.51 24.37 29.42
N TYR A 3 21.29 24.06 28.14
CA TYR A 3 21.51 22.71 27.66
C TYR A 3 22.20 22.68 26.30
N VAL A 4 22.85 21.55 26.06
CA VAL A 4 23.37 21.14 24.75
C VAL A 4 22.94 19.71 24.47
N VAL A 5 22.71 19.42 23.20
CA VAL A 5 22.42 18.09 22.67
C VAL A 5 23.54 17.73 21.70
N VAL A 6 24.22 16.62 21.93
CA VAL A 6 25.34 16.17 21.10
C VAL A 6 25.13 14.71 20.71
N PRO A 7 25.69 14.25 19.57
CA PRO A 7 25.62 12.84 19.20
C PRO A 7 26.12 11.95 20.34
N ASP A 8 25.51 10.78 20.53
CA ASP A 8 25.92 9.81 21.55
C ASP A 8 27.41 9.47 21.42
N GLY A 9 28.07 9.30 22.57
CA GLY A 9 29.51 9.04 22.65
C GLY A 9 30.41 10.27 22.46
N THR A 10 29.85 11.46 22.25
CA THR A 10 30.62 12.72 22.32
C THR A 10 31.25 12.88 23.71
N ALA A 11 32.48 13.38 23.77
CA ALA A 11 33.16 13.64 25.04
C ALA A 11 32.31 14.56 25.94
N ALA A 12 32.13 14.16 27.21
CA ALA A 12 31.22 14.87 28.11
C ALA A 12 31.68 16.34 28.34
N PRO A 13 30.81 17.33 28.11
CA PRO A 13 31.15 18.73 28.32
C PRO A 13 31.24 19.08 29.81
N THR A 14 32.04 20.10 30.11
CA THR A 14 32.00 20.75 31.44
C THR A 14 30.81 21.72 31.54
N SER A 15 30.42 22.09 32.76
CA SER A 15 29.39 23.11 33.00
C SER A 15 29.64 24.42 32.25
N ALA A 16 30.90 24.85 32.18
CA ALA A 16 31.28 26.06 31.46
C ALA A 16 31.09 25.92 29.94
N MET A 17 31.35 24.73 29.38
CA MET A 17 31.14 24.45 27.95
C MET A 17 29.65 24.46 27.60
N VAL A 18 28.80 23.84 28.45
CA VAL A 18 27.34 23.84 28.25
C VAL A 18 26.78 25.26 28.30
N SER A 19 27.15 26.07 29.30
CA SER A 19 26.72 27.47 29.41
C SER A 19 27.22 28.32 28.23
N ALA A 20 28.49 28.19 27.84
CA ALA A 20 29.07 28.96 26.73
C ALA A 20 28.41 28.65 25.37
N ALA A 21 28.01 27.40 25.14
CA ALA A 21 27.35 26.99 23.90
C ALA A 21 25.86 27.38 23.83
N ALA A 22 25.23 27.77 24.95
CA ALA A 22 23.78 27.89 25.13
C ALA A 22 23.06 29.02 24.37
N GLY A 23 23.64 29.52 23.28
CA GLY A 23 23.09 30.52 22.37
C GLY A 23 23.33 30.18 20.89
N GLY A 24 23.38 28.88 20.55
CA GLY A 24 23.70 28.39 19.20
C GLY A 24 25.19 28.34 18.90
N GLY A 25 26.03 28.25 19.95
CA GLY A 25 27.48 28.26 19.84
C GLY A 25 28.10 26.86 19.76
N THR A 26 29.39 26.83 19.46
CA THR A 26 30.24 25.63 19.59
C THR A 26 31.00 25.66 20.91
N TYR A 27 31.56 24.52 21.33
CA TYR A 27 32.54 24.48 22.41
C TYR A 27 33.74 23.62 22.00
N THR A 28 34.84 23.73 22.74
CA THR A 28 36.02 22.86 22.55
C THR A 28 36.06 21.84 23.68
N ASP A 29 36.14 20.56 23.36
CA ASP A 29 36.17 19.50 24.36
C ASP A 29 37.55 19.34 25.05
N ALA A 30 37.67 18.37 25.95
CA ALA A 30 38.89 18.10 26.70
C ALA A 30 40.07 17.63 25.82
N ASP A 31 39.78 17.07 24.64
CA ASP A 31 40.77 16.60 23.66
C ASP A 31 41.15 17.71 22.67
N GLY A 32 40.52 18.89 22.76
CA GLY A 32 40.79 20.05 21.92
C GLY A 32 39.97 20.07 20.63
N ALA A 33 39.00 19.19 20.46
CA ALA A 33 38.13 19.17 19.28
C ALA A 33 37.00 20.19 19.42
N THR A 34 36.67 20.88 18.31
CA THR A 34 35.49 21.74 18.25
C THR A 34 34.25 20.87 18.10
N VAL A 35 33.34 20.98 19.07
CA VAL A 35 32.04 20.32 19.08
C VAL A 35 30.98 21.33 18.69
N THR A 36 30.19 20.98 17.68
CA THR A 36 28.97 21.69 17.30
C THR A 36 27.78 20.87 17.79
N PRO A 37 27.06 21.31 18.84
CA PRO A 37 25.87 20.61 19.29
C PRO A 37 24.79 20.57 18.21
N ALA A 38 23.99 19.50 18.20
CA ALA A 38 22.80 19.37 17.35
C ALA A 38 21.71 20.36 17.76
N ALA A 39 21.58 20.64 19.06
CA ALA A 39 20.71 21.67 19.59
C ALA A 39 21.31 22.29 20.86
N THR A 40 20.98 23.57 21.11
CA THR A 40 21.36 24.28 22.34
C THR A 40 20.29 25.30 22.66
N ALA A 41 19.98 25.52 23.94
CA ALA A 41 19.25 26.70 24.36
C ALA A 41 19.52 27.07 25.81
N SER A 42 18.98 28.23 26.19
CA SER A 42 18.92 28.73 27.56
C SER A 42 17.48 28.91 27.97
N ILE A 43 17.11 28.30 29.10
CA ILE A 43 15.77 28.41 29.70
C ILE A 43 15.86 29.30 30.93
N THR A 44 14.96 30.29 31.02
CA THR A 44 14.86 31.17 32.19
C THR A 44 14.11 30.44 33.31
N VAL A 45 14.80 30.21 34.43
CA VAL A 45 14.25 29.59 35.63
C VAL A 45 14.05 30.69 36.67
N THR A 46 12.80 30.94 37.07
CA THR A 46 12.42 32.09 37.92
C THR A 46 12.05 31.71 39.35
N ALA A 47 11.85 30.43 39.65
CA ALA A 47 11.47 29.95 40.97
C ALA A 47 12.05 28.55 41.24
N ALA A 48 12.35 28.27 42.51
CA ALA A 48 12.69 26.93 42.96
C ALA A 48 11.45 26.01 42.92
N ASP A 49 11.68 24.71 42.85
CA ASP A 49 10.64 23.65 42.89
C ASP A 49 9.50 23.85 41.86
N THR A 50 9.79 24.52 40.76
CA THR A 50 8.87 24.78 39.66
C THR A 50 9.36 24.03 38.42
N GLU A 51 8.44 23.37 37.72
CA GLU A 51 8.75 22.66 36.47
C GLU A 51 8.82 23.64 35.30
N TYR A 52 9.83 23.46 34.45
CA TYR A 52 10.03 24.20 33.22
C TYR A 52 10.23 23.21 32.09
N THR A 53 9.63 23.50 30.94
CA THR A 53 9.71 22.68 29.72
C THR A 53 10.26 23.52 28.59
N ASP A 54 11.07 22.90 27.73
CA ASP A 54 11.50 23.45 26.45
C ASP A 54 11.42 22.35 25.39
N ASP A 55 11.12 22.74 24.16
CA ASP A 55 10.98 21.83 23.03
C ASP A 55 12.28 21.81 22.23
N ILE A 56 13.00 20.69 22.30
CA ILE A 56 14.21 20.47 21.50
C ILE A 56 13.78 20.02 20.10
N THR A 57 14.12 20.82 19.09
CA THR A 57 13.75 20.57 17.69
C THR A 57 14.98 20.52 16.78
N GLY A 58 14.83 20.01 15.55
CA GLY A 58 15.91 19.97 14.56
C GLY A 58 16.93 18.84 14.77
N LEU A 59 16.56 17.80 15.52
CA LEU A 59 17.36 16.58 15.64
C LEU A 59 17.07 15.63 14.48
N ASP A 60 18.09 14.92 14.01
CA ASP A 60 17.91 13.84 13.02
C ASP A 60 17.17 12.64 13.63
N GLY A 61 16.30 11.99 12.85
CA GLY A 61 15.61 10.75 13.22
C GLY A 61 16.55 9.56 13.42
N GLN A 62 16.10 8.53 14.14
CA GLN A 62 16.86 7.30 14.46
C GLN A 62 18.27 7.53 15.01
N THR A 63 18.51 8.68 15.64
CA THR A 63 19.85 9.11 16.07
C THR A 63 19.92 9.16 17.58
N ALA A 64 20.96 8.54 18.14
CA ALA A 64 21.23 8.57 19.57
C ALA A 64 21.94 9.87 19.95
N TYR A 65 21.45 10.52 21.02
CA TYR A 65 21.96 11.78 21.53
C TYR A 65 22.16 11.75 23.04
N ASP A 66 23.15 12.53 23.46
CA ASP A 66 23.40 12.90 24.85
C ASP A 66 22.91 14.34 25.09
N VAL A 67 22.00 14.50 26.05
CA VAL A 67 21.50 15.80 26.51
C VAL A 67 22.19 16.16 27.82
N TYR A 68 22.92 17.27 27.83
CA TYR A 68 23.54 17.82 29.03
C TYR A 68 22.84 19.09 29.45
N VAL A 69 22.35 19.13 30.69
CA VAL A 69 21.72 20.32 31.29
C VAL A 69 22.57 20.81 32.46
N VAL A 70 22.77 22.11 32.54
CA VAL A 70 23.40 22.78 33.68
C VAL A 70 22.55 23.95 34.16
N LEU A 71 22.41 24.10 35.48
CA LEU A 71 21.81 25.26 36.10
C LEU A 71 22.88 26.30 36.44
N GLU A 72 22.49 27.55 36.28
CA GLU A 72 23.22 28.74 36.69
C GLU A 72 22.28 29.50 37.63
N ASP A 73 22.76 29.85 38.83
CA ASP A 73 21.97 30.63 39.78
C ASP A 73 22.05 32.14 39.51
N GLY A 74 21.34 32.95 40.31
CA GLY A 74 21.29 34.41 40.14
C GLY A 74 22.61 35.14 40.41
N ASP A 75 23.59 34.46 41.00
CA ASP A 75 24.94 34.97 41.24
C ASP A 75 25.94 34.49 40.16
N ASN A 76 25.44 33.87 39.08
CA ASN A 76 26.19 33.26 37.98
C ASN A 76 27.05 32.05 38.41
N ALA A 77 26.66 31.36 39.49
CA ALA A 77 27.33 30.12 39.89
C ALA A 77 26.74 28.93 39.13
N LEU A 78 27.60 28.25 38.36
CA LEU A 78 27.26 27.00 37.67
C LEU A 78 27.34 25.80 38.60
N GLN A 79 26.48 24.81 38.38
CA GLN A 79 26.63 23.49 39.00
C GLN A 79 28.03 22.91 38.71
N SER A 80 28.58 22.11 39.63
CA SER A 80 29.94 21.53 39.48
C SER A 80 30.08 20.58 38.30
N SER A 81 28.98 19.96 37.85
CA SER A 81 28.92 19.12 36.67
C SER A 81 27.53 19.19 36.03
N PRO A 82 27.41 19.13 34.68
CA PRO A 82 26.12 18.99 34.02
C PRO A 82 25.45 17.66 34.38
N THR A 83 24.12 17.62 34.27
CA THR A 83 23.33 16.39 34.34
C THR A 83 23.14 15.83 32.93
N LYS A 84 23.48 14.56 32.71
CA LYS A 84 23.31 13.84 31.43
C LYS A 84 21.97 13.09 31.36
N ARG A 85 21.33 13.09 30.20
CA ARG A 85 20.30 12.13 29.80
C ARG A 85 20.60 11.62 28.39
N GLU A 86 20.20 10.38 28.12
CA GLU A 86 20.39 9.72 26.84
C GLU A 86 19.02 9.56 26.19
N LEU A 87 18.93 9.79 24.88
CA LEU A 87 17.74 9.54 24.09
C LEU A 87 18.13 9.02 22.72
N THR A 88 17.17 8.36 22.06
CA THR A 88 17.25 8.05 20.63
C THR A 88 15.98 8.60 20.01
N THR A 89 16.12 9.43 18.99
CA THR A 89 14.98 9.95 18.24
C THR A 89 14.28 8.81 17.50
N SER A 90 12.97 8.91 17.33
CA SER A 90 12.21 7.98 16.51
C SER A 90 12.56 8.13 15.04
N ASP A 91 12.18 7.14 14.23
CA ASP A 91 12.18 7.28 12.78
C ASP A 91 11.05 8.20 12.32
N ASP A 92 11.35 9.11 11.40
CA ASP A 92 10.41 10.08 10.82
C ASP A 92 10.39 10.02 9.28
N VAL A 93 11.10 9.06 8.69
CA VAL A 93 11.14 8.86 7.25
C VAL A 93 10.03 7.88 6.86
N ALA A 94 9.09 8.33 6.04
CA ALA A 94 8.02 7.46 5.55
C ALA A 94 8.49 6.50 4.44
N PRO A 95 7.85 5.32 4.32
CA PRO A 95 8.18 4.35 3.29
C PRO A 95 7.68 4.81 1.93
N SER A 96 8.39 4.39 0.89
CA SER A 96 7.99 4.62 -0.51
C SER A 96 7.94 3.31 -1.28
N PHE A 97 7.09 3.26 -2.30
CA PHE A 97 7.07 2.11 -3.19
C PHE A 97 8.33 2.07 -4.06
N VAL A 98 8.86 0.87 -4.27
CA VAL A 98 9.90 0.67 -5.29
C VAL A 98 9.30 0.94 -6.67
N THR A 99 10.09 1.53 -7.58
CA THR A 99 9.63 1.87 -8.93
C THR A 99 8.99 0.66 -9.64
N GLY A 100 7.77 0.84 -10.13
CA GLY A 100 6.98 -0.21 -10.79
C GLY A 100 6.02 -0.95 -9.85
N TYR A 101 6.02 -0.63 -8.55
CA TYR A 101 5.08 -1.13 -7.56
C TYR A 101 4.21 0.02 -7.00
N PRO A 102 3.03 -0.30 -6.45
CA PRO A 102 2.36 -1.61 -6.45
C PRO A 102 1.87 -2.00 -7.86
N LEU A 103 1.54 -3.28 -8.08
CA LEU A 103 0.94 -3.72 -9.35
C LEU A 103 -0.05 -4.87 -9.15
N ILE A 104 -1.00 -4.98 -10.09
CA ILE A 104 -1.88 -6.15 -10.22
C ILE A 104 -1.13 -7.26 -10.95
N VAL A 105 -1.11 -8.47 -10.38
CA VAL A 105 -0.54 -9.66 -11.04
C VAL A 105 -1.53 -10.12 -12.12
N THR A 106 -1.34 -9.68 -13.36
CA THR A 106 -2.34 -9.85 -14.43
C THR A 106 -2.71 -11.30 -14.70
N ASP A 107 -1.76 -12.23 -14.56
CA ASP A 107 -1.99 -13.67 -14.79
C ASP A 107 -2.78 -14.35 -13.65
N SER A 108 -2.97 -13.67 -12.50
CA SER A 108 -3.78 -14.18 -11.39
C SER A 108 -5.22 -13.68 -11.40
N VAL A 109 -5.56 -12.75 -12.30
CA VAL A 109 -6.93 -12.23 -12.43
C VAL A 109 -7.84 -13.33 -12.98
N THR A 110 -8.86 -13.67 -12.21
CA THR A 110 -9.91 -14.61 -12.55
C THR A 110 -11.27 -13.92 -12.45
N ALA A 111 -12.35 -14.67 -12.58
CA ALA A 111 -13.69 -14.12 -12.42
C ALA A 111 -14.06 -13.73 -10.99
N SER A 112 -13.27 -14.12 -9.99
CA SER A 112 -13.59 -13.80 -8.59
C SER A 112 -12.39 -13.55 -7.70
N ALA A 113 -11.19 -13.44 -8.28
CA ALA A 113 -9.94 -13.29 -7.54
C ALA A 113 -8.89 -12.56 -8.37
N PHE A 114 -7.95 -11.92 -7.68
CA PHE A 114 -6.70 -11.37 -8.24
C PHE A 114 -5.66 -11.26 -7.11
N GLU A 115 -4.42 -10.97 -7.48
CA GLU A 115 -3.33 -10.73 -6.54
C GLU A 115 -2.67 -9.37 -6.79
N VAL A 116 -2.16 -8.77 -5.72
CA VAL A 116 -1.44 -7.50 -5.72
C VAL A 116 -0.03 -7.74 -5.22
N ASP A 117 0.95 -7.36 -6.02
CA ASP A 117 2.34 -7.37 -5.60
C ASP A 117 2.76 -5.99 -5.12
N VAL A 118 3.52 -5.96 -4.03
CA VAL A 118 4.04 -4.75 -3.39
C VAL A 118 5.54 -4.88 -3.12
N GLN A 119 6.25 -3.76 -3.23
CA GLN A 119 7.62 -3.59 -2.77
C GLN A 119 7.77 -2.23 -2.12
N SER A 120 8.50 -2.19 -1.01
CA SER A 120 8.80 -0.98 -0.23
C SER A 120 10.30 -0.73 -0.19
N THR A 121 10.70 0.54 -0.08
CA THR A 121 12.08 0.97 0.16
C THR A 121 12.59 0.62 1.56
N GLU A 122 11.69 0.23 2.47
CA GLU A 122 12.02 -0.20 3.83
C GLU A 122 11.06 -1.26 4.37
N THR A 123 11.41 -1.85 5.50
CA THR A 123 10.57 -2.82 6.20
C THR A 123 9.35 -2.16 6.84
N GLY A 124 8.24 -2.89 6.91
CA GLY A 124 6.99 -2.34 7.42
C GLY A 124 5.81 -3.26 7.12
N THR A 125 4.66 -2.68 6.82
CA THR A 125 3.43 -3.37 6.41
C THR A 125 2.83 -2.66 5.21
N ALA A 126 2.44 -3.42 4.19
CA ALA A 126 1.56 -2.92 3.14
C ALA A 126 0.11 -3.24 3.50
N TYR A 127 -0.77 -2.24 3.44
CA TYR A 127 -2.21 -2.40 3.56
C TYR A 127 -2.84 -2.20 2.19
N VAL A 128 -3.77 -3.08 1.84
CA VAL A 128 -4.48 -3.06 0.56
C VAL A 128 -5.97 -3.06 0.84
N LEU A 129 -6.71 -2.16 0.19
CA LEU A 129 -8.15 -2.01 0.29
C LEU A 129 -8.75 -2.03 -1.11
N VAL A 130 -9.77 -2.85 -1.33
CA VAL A 130 -10.46 -2.98 -2.61
C VAL A 130 -11.86 -2.37 -2.49
N THR A 131 -12.18 -1.41 -3.35
CA THR A 131 -13.50 -0.77 -3.42
C THR A 131 -14.13 -0.99 -4.79
N VAL A 132 -15.43 -0.74 -4.88
CA VAL A 132 -16.10 -0.63 -6.20
C VAL A 132 -15.46 0.51 -7.00
N ASP A 133 -15.38 0.35 -8.31
CA ASP A 133 -14.80 1.33 -9.24
C ASP A 133 -15.45 2.72 -9.14
N GLY A 134 -14.64 3.76 -9.28
CA GLY A 134 -15.04 5.16 -9.32
C GLY A 134 -15.26 5.81 -7.96
N GLN A 135 -14.80 5.19 -6.88
CA GLN A 135 -14.90 5.76 -5.54
C GLN A 135 -13.79 6.79 -5.29
N SER A 136 -14.01 7.71 -4.35
CA SER A 136 -12.95 8.63 -3.94
C SER A 136 -11.82 7.87 -3.24
N THR A 137 -10.57 8.15 -3.60
CA THR A 137 -9.38 7.56 -2.97
C THR A 137 -9.44 7.73 -1.44
N PRO A 138 -9.45 6.64 -0.65
CA PRO A 138 -9.41 6.70 0.80
C PRO A 138 -8.06 7.21 1.32
N SER A 139 -8.05 7.78 2.53
CA SER A 139 -6.81 8.14 3.23
C SER A 139 -6.03 6.92 3.72
N ALA A 140 -4.74 7.09 4.00
CA ALA A 140 -3.89 6.05 4.59
C ALA A 140 -4.53 5.41 5.84
N SER A 141 -5.05 6.23 6.76
CA SER A 141 -5.72 5.74 7.97
C SER A 141 -7.00 4.94 7.69
N GLU A 142 -7.73 5.29 6.62
CA GLU A 142 -8.94 4.57 6.23
C GLU A 142 -8.64 3.23 5.57
N ILE A 143 -7.53 3.15 4.80
CA ILE A 143 -7.02 1.91 4.22
C ILE A 143 -6.56 0.96 5.33
N GLN A 144 -5.75 1.46 6.28
CA GLN A 144 -5.27 0.68 7.43
C GLN A 144 -6.42 0.14 8.29
N GLY A 145 -7.43 0.98 8.53
CA GLY A 145 -8.59 0.61 9.33
C GLY A 145 -9.69 -0.14 8.56
N ALA A 146 -9.57 -0.27 7.23
CA ALA A 146 -10.64 -0.70 6.33
C ALA A 146 -11.99 -0.03 6.65
N SER A 147 -11.97 1.27 6.93
CA SER A 147 -13.10 1.99 7.57
C SER A 147 -14.08 2.64 6.59
N VAL A 148 -13.79 2.60 5.29
CA VAL A 148 -14.71 2.99 4.22
C VAL A 148 -15.46 1.77 3.68
N THR A 149 -16.54 1.97 2.92
CA THR A 149 -17.21 0.87 2.21
C THR A 149 -16.24 0.22 1.23
N ASN A 150 -15.95 -1.07 1.46
CA ASN A 150 -15.02 -1.87 0.69
C ASN A 150 -15.62 -3.25 0.40
N VAL A 151 -15.10 -3.91 -0.63
CA VAL A 151 -15.45 -5.30 -0.97
C VAL A 151 -14.45 -6.29 -0.40
N ALA A 152 -13.20 -5.88 -0.19
CA ALA A 152 -12.18 -6.65 0.50
C ALA A 152 -11.08 -5.74 1.08
N SER A 153 -10.35 -6.26 2.06
CA SER A 153 -9.12 -5.64 2.57
C SER A 153 -8.12 -6.72 2.97
N GLY A 154 -6.84 -6.37 2.96
CA GLY A 154 -5.75 -7.27 3.28
C GLY A 154 -4.50 -6.51 3.69
N SER A 155 -3.54 -7.20 4.28
CA SER A 155 -2.23 -6.63 4.57
C SER A 155 -1.15 -7.70 4.51
N VAL A 156 0.10 -7.27 4.30
CA VAL A 156 1.27 -8.14 4.33
C VAL A 156 2.44 -7.44 5.00
N SER A 157 3.15 -8.17 5.86
CA SER A 157 4.39 -7.67 6.49
C SER A 157 5.55 -7.68 5.50
N ILE A 158 6.16 -6.52 5.29
CA ILE A 158 7.35 -6.34 4.47
C ILE A 158 8.57 -6.58 5.38
N THR A 159 9.12 -7.79 5.33
CA THR A 159 10.24 -8.20 6.19
C THR A 159 11.61 -7.82 5.64
N SER A 160 11.68 -7.40 4.37
CA SER A 160 12.89 -6.90 3.71
C SER A 160 12.50 -5.85 2.68
N ALA A 161 13.28 -4.76 2.63
CA ALA A 161 13.17 -3.77 1.55
C ALA A 161 13.44 -4.43 0.19
N GLU A 162 12.86 -3.87 -0.87
CA GLU A 162 13.09 -4.24 -2.28
C GLU A 162 12.83 -5.73 -2.60
N VAL A 163 11.99 -6.38 -1.81
CA VAL A 163 11.54 -7.76 -2.03
C VAL A 163 10.04 -7.74 -2.28
N THR A 164 9.58 -8.52 -3.26
CA THR A 164 8.15 -8.66 -3.57
C THR A 164 7.41 -9.42 -2.49
N PHE A 165 6.29 -8.85 -2.05
CA PHE A 165 5.29 -9.52 -1.23
C PHE A 165 3.94 -9.45 -1.94
N THR A 166 3.09 -10.45 -1.74
CA THR A 166 1.81 -10.60 -2.46
C THR A 166 0.65 -10.60 -1.48
N VAL A 167 -0.43 -9.90 -1.85
CA VAL A 167 -1.74 -9.95 -1.18
C VAL A 167 -2.75 -10.52 -2.16
N SER A 168 -3.41 -11.62 -1.80
CA SER A 168 -4.40 -12.29 -2.65
C SER A 168 -5.82 -11.98 -2.21
N PHE A 169 -6.69 -11.68 -3.17
CA PHE A 169 -8.11 -11.41 -2.96
C PHE A 169 -8.97 -12.46 -3.66
N SER A 170 -10.12 -12.80 -3.07
CA SER A 170 -11.06 -13.77 -3.63
C SER A 170 -12.49 -13.45 -3.20
N GLY A 171 -13.48 -14.06 -3.85
CA GLY A 171 -14.90 -13.85 -3.55
C GLY A 171 -15.47 -12.56 -4.14
N LEU A 172 -14.86 -12.08 -5.22
CA LEU A 172 -15.31 -10.92 -5.98
C LEU A 172 -16.36 -11.34 -7.02
N ASP A 173 -17.17 -10.37 -7.46
CA ASP A 173 -18.14 -10.56 -8.53
C ASP A 173 -17.42 -10.59 -9.89
N ASP A 174 -17.95 -11.34 -10.85
CA ASP A 174 -17.39 -11.44 -12.20
C ASP A 174 -17.71 -10.20 -13.04
N ILE A 175 -16.90 -9.95 -14.07
CA ILE A 175 -17.08 -8.81 -15.00
C ILE A 175 -17.23 -7.47 -14.25
N THR A 176 -16.57 -7.32 -13.10
CA THR A 176 -16.73 -6.19 -12.21
C THR A 176 -15.43 -5.43 -12.08
N ALA A 177 -15.50 -4.11 -12.28
CA ALA A 177 -14.37 -3.21 -12.10
C ALA A 177 -14.24 -2.81 -10.63
N TYR A 178 -12.99 -2.76 -10.15
CA TYR A 178 -12.63 -2.40 -8.78
C TYR A 178 -11.44 -1.43 -8.77
N ASP A 179 -11.45 -0.52 -7.81
CA ASP A 179 -10.29 0.28 -7.42
C ASP A 179 -9.53 -0.46 -6.31
N VAL A 180 -8.21 -0.54 -6.40
CA VAL A 180 -7.32 -1.16 -5.43
C VAL A 180 -6.37 -0.12 -4.87
N HIS A 181 -6.55 0.22 -3.59
CA HIS A 181 -5.74 1.23 -2.90
C HIS A 181 -4.71 0.56 -2.00
N VAL A 182 -3.45 1.02 -2.09
CA VAL A 182 -2.33 0.47 -1.34
C VAL A 182 -1.62 1.58 -0.58
N VAL A 183 -1.29 1.33 0.69
CA VAL A 183 -0.42 2.21 1.48
C VAL A 183 0.64 1.38 2.19
N LEU A 184 1.85 1.91 2.28
CA LEU A 184 2.93 1.36 3.08
C LEU A 184 2.99 2.08 4.43
N VAL A 185 3.28 1.33 5.48
CA VAL A 185 3.50 1.86 6.83
C VAL A 185 4.77 1.23 7.35
N ASP A 186 5.74 2.03 7.81
CA ASP A 186 6.99 1.50 8.34
C ASP A 186 6.82 0.92 9.76
N GLN A 187 7.93 0.53 10.41
CA GLN A 187 7.89 0.04 11.79
C GLN A 187 7.67 1.14 12.84
N ALA A 188 7.93 2.40 12.49
CA ALA A 188 7.72 3.56 13.35
C ALA A 188 6.32 4.20 13.19
N SER A 189 5.47 3.60 12.35
CA SER A 189 4.13 4.09 12.00
C SER A 189 4.12 5.38 11.19
N ASN A 190 5.15 5.63 10.38
CA ASN A 190 5.12 6.63 9.33
C ASN A 190 4.35 6.07 8.13
N ASP A 191 3.32 6.81 7.69
CA ASP A 191 2.51 6.44 6.53
C ASP A 191 3.15 6.93 5.24
N GLY A 192 3.31 6.02 4.28
CA GLY A 192 3.66 6.33 2.90
C GLY A 192 2.50 6.99 2.13
N SER A 193 2.77 7.34 0.88
CA SER A 193 1.71 7.83 -0.03
C SER A 193 0.77 6.68 -0.42
N VAL A 194 -0.52 7.01 -0.64
CA VAL A 194 -1.50 6.07 -1.16
C VAL A 194 -1.34 5.96 -2.68
N GLU A 195 -1.22 4.74 -3.18
CA GLU A 195 -1.24 4.41 -4.61
C GLU A 195 -2.53 3.67 -4.96
N SER A 196 -3.08 3.89 -6.16
CA SER A 196 -4.32 3.25 -6.62
C SER A 196 -4.12 2.56 -7.96
N LEU A 197 -4.72 1.39 -8.12
CA LEU A 197 -4.68 0.54 -9.31
C LEU A 197 -6.10 0.15 -9.72
N ASP A 198 -6.30 -0.15 -10.99
CA ASP A 198 -7.58 -0.64 -11.51
C ASP A 198 -7.48 -2.12 -11.87
N VAL A 199 -8.55 -2.87 -11.59
CA VAL A 199 -8.69 -4.26 -12.03
C VAL A 199 -10.14 -4.55 -12.42
N THR A 200 -10.34 -5.38 -13.44
CA THR A 200 -11.65 -5.92 -13.78
C THR A 200 -11.57 -7.43 -13.74
N THR A 201 -12.44 -8.07 -12.96
CA THR A 201 -12.55 -9.52 -12.90
C THR A 201 -13.01 -10.08 -14.25
N LEU A 202 -12.58 -11.32 -14.53
CA LEU A 202 -12.97 -11.99 -15.77
C LEU A 202 -14.42 -12.48 -15.71
N ASP A 203 -14.90 -12.98 -16.83
CA ASP A 203 -16.17 -13.70 -16.91
C ASP A 203 -15.96 -15.19 -16.56
N ALA A 204 -16.83 -15.73 -15.70
CA ALA A 204 -16.91 -17.19 -15.45
C ALA A 204 -18.33 -17.75 -15.61
N THR A 205 -19.29 -16.92 -16.00
CA THR A 205 -20.63 -17.41 -16.26
C THR A 205 -20.60 -18.23 -17.55
N ALA A 206 -21.28 -19.37 -17.54
CA ALA A 206 -21.39 -20.19 -18.73
C ALA A 206 -22.71 -19.86 -19.42
N PRO A 207 -22.75 -19.77 -20.76
CA PRO A 207 -23.97 -19.41 -21.45
C PRO A 207 -25.02 -20.51 -21.30
N VAL A 208 -26.24 -20.11 -21.00
CA VAL A 208 -27.43 -20.96 -20.85
C VAL A 208 -28.37 -20.73 -22.04
N VAL A 209 -28.79 -21.81 -22.68
CA VAL A 209 -29.85 -21.75 -23.68
C VAL A 209 -31.19 -21.52 -22.99
N SER A 210 -31.77 -20.33 -23.16
CA SER A 210 -33.04 -19.92 -22.57
C SER A 210 -34.26 -20.37 -23.39
N SER A 211 -34.11 -20.53 -24.70
CA SER A 211 -35.12 -21.16 -25.56
C SER A 211 -34.48 -21.83 -26.77
N PHE A 212 -35.06 -22.95 -27.20
CA PHE A 212 -34.69 -23.62 -28.45
C PHE A 212 -35.96 -24.10 -29.16
N GLU A 213 -36.21 -23.55 -30.34
CA GLU A 213 -37.40 -23.86 -31.12
C GLU A 213 -37.03 -24.29 -32.53
N LEU A 214 -37.71 -25.34 -33.01
CA LEU A 214 -37.64 -25.74 -34.41
C LEU A 214 -38.76 -25.06 -35.19
N GLY A 215 -38.41 -24.51 -36.36
CA GLY A 215 -39.38 -24.03 -37.33
C GLY A 215 -40.13 -25.17 -38.02
N THR A 216 -41.06 -24.82 -38.90
CA THR A 216 -41.75 -25.82 -39.73
C THR A 216 -40.77 -26.45 -40.72
N ALA A 217 -40.72 -27.78 -40.77
CA ALA A 217 -39.94 -28.49 -41.77
C ALA A 217 -40.51 -28.24 -43.18
N ALA A 218 -39.65 -27.87 -44.13
CA ALA A 218 -40.02 -27.60 -45.51
C ALA A 218 -39.08 -28.38 -46.45
N GLY A 219 -39.59 -29.48 -47.03
CA GLY A 219 -38.80 -30.36 -47.90
C GLY A 219 -37.60 -30.96 -47.17
N THR A 220 -36.40 -30.54 -47.54
CA THR A 220 -35.11 -30.96 -46.95
C THR A 220 -34.51 -29.92 -46.02
N SER A 221 -35.31 -28.99 -45.50
CA SER A 221 -34.85 -27.89 -44.64
C SER A 221 -35.70 -27.76 -43.38
N VAL A 222 -35.05 -27.32 -42.30
CA VAL A 222 -35.68 -26.89 -41.05
C VAL A 222 -34.85 -25.73 -40.52
N SER A 223 -35.50 -24.68 -40.04
CA SER A 223 -34.83 -23.61 -39.31
C SER A 223 -34.90 -23.91 -37.81
N PHE A 224 -33.97 -23.37 -37.05
CA PHE A 224 -34.10 -23.31 -35.60
C PHE A 224 -33.85 -21.88 -35.12
N THR A 225 -34.45 -21.53 -34.00
CA THR A 225 -34.16 -20.31 -33.26
C THR A 225 -33.65 -20.73 -31.90
N VAL A 226 -32.56 -20.09 -31.47
CA VAL A 226 -31.99 -20.28 -30.14
C VAL A 226 -31.82 -18.91 -29.48
N GLN A 227 -32.14 -18.85 -28.20
CA GLN A 227 -31.82 -17.70 -27.37
C GLN A 227 -30.92 -18.18 -26.23
N ASN A 228 -29.94 -17.37 -25.88
CA ASN A 228 -28.99 -17.57 -24.81
C ASN A 228 -28.90 -16.29 -23.97
N ASP A 229 -28.37 -16.39 -22.77
CA ASP A 229 -28.23 -15.28 -21.83
C ASP A 229 -26.89 -14.52 -21.93
N GLU A 230 -25.93 -15.04 -22.69
CA GLU A 230 -24.58 -14.46 -22.81
C GLU A 230 -23.97 -14.67 -24.20
N ASP A 231 -23.15 -13.74 -24.70
CA ASP A 231 -22.51 -13.83 -26.02
C ASP A 231 -21.89 -15.22 -26.29
N SER A 232 -22.42 -15.88 -27.33
CA SER A 232 -22.22 -17.31 -27.52
C SER A 232 -21.98 -17.69 -28.97
N VAL A 233 -21.32 -18.83 -29.16
CA VAL A 233 -21.28 -19.55 -30.43
C VAL A 233 -22.14 -20.79 -30.32
N VAL A 234 -23.12 -20.93 -31.21
CA VAL A 234 -24.03 -22.07 -31.24
C VAL A 234 -23.45 -23.17 -32.13
N TYR A 235 -23.31 -24.37 -31.56
CA TYR A 235 -22.97 -25.58 -32.31
C TYR A 235 -24.19 -26.50 -32.36
N ALA A 236 -24.64 -26.85 -33.55
CA ALA A 236 -25.82 -27.69 -33.76
C ALA A 236 -25.56 -28.76 -34.82
N ALA A 237 -26.22 -29.90 -34.69
CA ALA A 237 -26.21 -30.96 -35.69
C ALA A 237 -27.62 -31.47 -35.96
N ILE A 238 -27.89 -31.83 -37.22
CA ILE A 238 -29.13 -32.49 -37.64
C ILE A 238 -28.75 -33.90 -38.12
N ALA A 239 -29.33 -34.93 -37.52
CA ALA A 239 -29.06 -36.32 -37.83
C ALA A 239 -30.34 -37.17 -37.86
N PRO A 240 -30.37 -38.33 -38.55
CA PRO A 240 -31.46 -39.29 -38.43
C PRO A 240 -31.73 -39.67 -36.97
N SER A 241 -32.99 -39.90 -36.61
CA SER A 241 -33.41 -40.20 -35.23
C SER A 241 -32.79 -41.45 -34.61
N THR A 242 -32.18 -42.31 -35.42
CA THR A 242 -31.46 -43.51 -35.00
C THR A 242 -29.98 -43.27 -34.73
N THR A 243 -29.48 -42.05 -34.95
CA THR A 243 -28.10 -41.67 -34.68
C THR A 243 -27.92 -41.47 -33.18
N ALA A 244 -26.82 -41.98 -32.62
CA ALA A 244 -26.47 -41.70 -31.24
C ALA A 244 -26.31 -40.19 -31.02
N GLU A 245 -26.72 -39.70 -29.85
CA GLU A 245 -26.62 -38.29 -29.51
C GLU A 245 -25.16 -37.82 -29.55
N PRO A 246 -24.86 -36.68 -30.20
CA PRO A 246 -23.51 -36.15 -30.24
C PRO A 246 -23.13 -35.57 -28.88
N THR A 247 -21.86 -35.74 -28.51
CA THR A 247 -21.27 -35.03 -27.36
C THR A 247 -21.02 -33.56 -27.69
N SER A 248 -20.90 -32.72 -26.66
CA SER A 248 -20.52 -31.31 -26.82
C SER A 248 -19.19 -31.15 -27.57
N THR A 249 -18.21 -32.03 -27.33
CA THR A 249 -16.94 -32.07 -28.09
C THR A 249 -17.15 -32.35 -29.57
N GLN A 250 -18.05 -33.29 -29.92
CA GLN A 250 -18.36 -33.61 -31.32
C GLN A 250 -19.12 -32.49 -32.02
N LEU A 251 -19.96 -31.74 -31.31
CA LEU A 251 -20.62 -30.54 -31.86
C LEU A 251 -19.62 -29.40 -32.05
N LYS A 252 -18.74 -29.15 -31.07
CA LYS A 252 -17.74 -28.07 -31.11
C LYS A 252 -16.65 -28.28 -32.17
N ALA A 253 -16.35 -29.53 -32.52
CA ALA A 253 -15.40 -29.84 -33.59
C ALA A 253 -15.92 -29.51 -35.01
N GLN A 254 -17.19 -29.11 -35.14
CA GLN A 254 -17.79 -28.67 -36.40
C GLN A 254 -17.47 -27.18 -36.65
N ILE A 255 -17.37 -26.75 -37.90
CA ILE A 255 -17.11 -25.33 -38.23
C ILE A 255 -18.30 -24.49 -37.71
N PRO A 256 -18.07 -23.45 -36.88
CA PRO A 256 -19.16 -22.66 -36.31
C PRO A 256 -19.94 -21.93 -37.40
N TRP A 257 -21.26 -21.88 -37.26
CA TRP A 257 -22.10 -21.04 -38.12
C TRP A 257 -21.92 -19.59 -37.68
N VAL A 258 -21.30 -18.76 -38.52
CA VAL A 258 -21.20 -17.32 -38.29
C VAL A 258 -22.41 -16.67 -38.94
N THR A 259 -23.22 -15.91 -38.19
CA THR A 259 -24.26 -15.05 -38.76
C THR A 259 -23.59 -14.07 -39.72
N PRO A 260 -23.85 -14.10 -41.04
CA PRO A 260 -23.26 -13.12 -41.95
C PRO A 260 -23.86 -11.74 -41.66
N ALA A 261 -23.04 -10.69 -41.75
CA ALA A 261 -23.56 -9.35 -41.91
C ALA A 261 -24.49 -9.28 -43.14
N PRO A 262 -25.50 -8.39 -43.18
CA PRO A 262 -26.42 -8.31 -44.30
C PRO A 262 -25.67 -8.00 -45.61
N GLY A 263 -25.43 -9.03 -46.43
CA GLY A 263 -24.72 -8.89 -47.71
C GLY A 263 -23.92 -10.11 -48.17
N ASP A 264 -23.53 -11.04 -47.29
CA ASP A 264 -22.70 -12.18 -47.69
C ASP A 264 -23.51 -13.46 -47.97
N LEU A 265 -23.22 -14.07 -49.12
CA LEU A 265 -23.82 -15.31 -49.62
C LEU A 265 -23.42 -16.51 -48.75
N ASN A 266 -24.40 -17.13 -48.09
CA ASN A 266 -24.22 -18.39 -47.40
C ASN A 266 -23.82 -19.52 -48.36
N MET A 267 -22.73 -20.21 -48.04
CA MET A 267 -22.47 -21.56 -48.55
C MET A 267 -22.27 -22.54 -47.39
N ARG A 268 -23.28 -23.42 -47.30
CA ARG A 268 -23.34 -24.77 -46.68
C ARG A 268 -23.33 -24.87 -45.17
#